data_AF-A0A059BF09-F1
#
_entry.id   AF-A0A059BF09-F1
#
_cell.length_a   1.000
_cell.length_b   1.000
_cell.length_c   1.000
_cell.angle_alpha   90.00
_cell.angle_beta   90.00
_cell.angle_gamma   90.00
#
_symmetry.space_group_name_H-M   'P 1'
#
loop_
_entity.id
_entity.type
_entity.pdbx_description
1 polymer ?
#
loop_
_entity_poly.entity_id
_entity_poly.type
_entity_poly.pdbx_seq_one_letter_code
_entity_poly.pdbx_strand_id
1 'polypeptide(L)'
;MKSQQNQNLPTSMFKPFYSHLQFTNVLSCIIIFGCGLTLGVVLTFHLQNLSFNLDFTRLDFSPTQSLQPPPPAPQPAPPAIRVGLAEYLKPAPVTHDMEDDELLWRASMSPRIREYPFERTPKVAFLFLAKGPVPLAPLWEKFFKGQEGLYSVYVHSNPPWNETEPEDSVFHGRRIPSK
;
A
#
# COMPACT_ATOMS: atom_id res chain seq x y z
N MET A 1 -33.21 51.23 54.29
CA MET A 1 -33.50 49.81 54.63
C MET A 1 -32.86 48.91 53.58
N LYS A 2 -32.27 47.80 54.04
CA LYS A 2 -31.72 46.64 53.33
C LYS A 2 -30.28 46.70 52.79
N SER A 3 -29.44 46.13 53.65
CA SER A 3 -28.12 45.53 53.52
C SER A 3 -28.03 44.32 52.56
N GLN A 4 -26.88 44.15 51.91
CA GLN A 4 -26.29 42.88 51.48
C GLN A 4 -24.76 43.08 51.38
N GLN A 5 -23.95 42.61 52.33
CA GLN A 5 -23.48 41.23 52.56
C GLN A 5 -22.14 40.95 51.87
N ASN A 6 -21.11 41.11 52.71
CA ASN A 6 -19.75 40.58 52.67
C ASN A 6 -19.68 39.11 52.20
N GLN A 7 -18.73 38.78 51.30
CA GLN A 7 -18.01 37.49 51.36
C GLN A 7 -16.54 37.63 50.92
N ASN A 8 -15.67 37.35 51.88
CA ASN A 8 -14.23 37.12 51.74
C ASN A 8 -13.93 35.90 50.84
N LEU A 9 -12.93 36.02 49.97
CA LEU A 9 -12.42 34.93 49.13
C LEU A 9 -11.36 34.12 49.90
N PRO A 10 -11.42 32.77 49.95
CA PRO A 10 -10.36 31.98 50.55
C PRO A 10 -9.19 31.79 49.57
N THR A 11 -7.99 32.14 50.03
CA THR A 11 -6.71 31.96 49.36
C THR A 11 -6.43 30.48 49.09
N SER A 12 -6.22 30.16 47.81
CA SER A 12 -5.91 28.85 47.23
C SER A 12 -4.60 28.26 47.76
N MET A 13 -4.66 27.32 48.71
CA MET A 13 -3.50 26.58 49.24
C MET A 13 -3.17 25.24 48.53
N PHE A 14 -3.88 24.85 47.46
CA PHE A 14 -3.72 23.50 46.84
C PHE A 14 -2.99 23.47 45.48
N LYS A 15 -2.05 24.39 45.21
CA LYS A 15 -1.28 24.41 43.96
C LYS A 15 0.01 23.54 43.87
N PRO A 16 0.70 23.11 44.95
CA PRO A 16 2.02 22.48 44.78
C PRO A 16 1.98 21.01 44.36
N PHE A 17 0.85 20.31 44.55
CA PHE A 17 0.75 18.88 44.19
C PHE A 17 0.53 18.64 42.70
N TYR A 18 -0.13 19.55 42.00
CA TYR A 18 -0.38 19.43 40.56
C TYR A 18 0.89 19.66 39.73
N SER A 19 1.80 20.55 40.16
CA SER A 19 3.06 20.80 39.44
C SER A 19 4.04 19.64 39.53
N HIS A 20 4.11 18.97 40.68
CA HIS A 20 4.98 17.81 40.89
C HIS A 20 4.57 16.61 40.01
N LEU A 21 3.27 16.32 39.90
CA LEU A 21 2.74 15.27 39.02
C LEU A 21 2.96 15.55 37.52
N GLN A 22 2.89 16.82 37.11
CA GLN A 22 3.16 17.22 35.72
C GLN A 22 4.64 17.04 35.36
N PHE A 23 5.55 17.37 36.29
CA PHE A 23 6.99 17.17 36.08
C PHE A 23 7.36 15.69 35.94
N THR A 24 6.83 14.81 36.80
CA THR A 24 7.09 13.37 36.72
C THR A 24 6.56 12.76 35.42
N ASN A 25 5.41 13.23 34.93
CA ASN A 25 4.83 12.75 33.67
C ASN A 25 5.68 13.19 32.47
N VAL A 26 6.11 14.45 32.43
CA VAL A 26 6.98 14.95 31.35
C VAL A 26 8.34 14.24 31.38
N LEU A 27 8.92 14.04 32.56
CA LEU A 27 10.18 13.31 32.71
C LEU A 27 10.05 11.85 32.24
N SER A 28 8.96 11.17 32.59
CA SER A 28 8.65 9.82 32.11
C SER A 28 8.50 9.78 30.59
N CYS A 29 7.80 10.73 29.99
CA CYS A 29 7.67 10.84 28.53
C CYS A 29 9.04 11.02 27.84
N ILE A 30 9.92 11.86 28.39
CA ILE A 30 11.26 12.08 27.84
C ILE A 30 12.10 10.79 27.93
N ILE A 31 12.01 10.05 29.03
CA ILE A 31 12.72 8.78 29.21
C ILE A 31 12.18 7.72 28.24
N ILE A 32 10.87 7.55 28.14
CA ILE A 32 10.24 6.59 27.22
C ILE A 32 10.58 6.93 25.77
N PHE A 33 10.51 8.22 25.40
CA PHE A 33 10.88 8.69 24.07
C PHE A 33 12.37 8.45 23.77
N GLY A 34 13.25 8.77 24.72
CA GLY A 34 14.69 8.53 24.60
C GLY A 34 15.03 7.06 24.42
N CYS A 35 14.46 6.18 25.26
CA CYS A 35 14.62 4.74 25.14
C CYS A 35 14.05 4.19 23.82
N GLY A 36 12.88 4.66 23.39
CA GLY A 36 12.29 4.27 22.12
C GLY A 36 13.14 4.67 20.92
N LEU A 37 13.72 5.88 20.96
CA LEU A 37 14.56 6.40 19.89
C LEU A 37 15.89 5.63 19.79
N THR A 38 16.54 5.31 20.90
CA THR A 38 17.77 4.50 20.90
C THR A 38 17.52 3.07 20.43
N LEU A 39 16.44 2.43 20.90
CA LEU A 39 16.04 1.09 20.44
C LEU A 39 15.72 1.08 18.94
N GLY A 40 15.01 2.10 18.45
CA GLY A 40 14.68 2.23 17.03
C GLY A 40 15.91 2.41 16.15
N VAL A 41 16.87 3.23 16.56
CA VAL A 41 18.14 3.43 15.84
C VAL A 41 18.95 2.13 15.82
N VAL A 42 19.11 1.46 16.96
CA VAL A 42 19.84 0.18 17.05
C VAL A 42 19.17 -0.90 16.19
N LEU A 43 17.84 -1.01 16.23
CA LEU A 43 17.09 -1.95 15.39
C LEU A 43 17.26 -1.65 13.90
N THR A 44 17.30 -0.37 13.51
CA THR A 44 17.54 0.04 12.11
C THR A 44 18.93 -0.39 11.63
N PHE A 45 19.97 -0.24 12.46
CA PHE A 45 21.31 -0.72 12.14
C PHE A 45 21.38 -2.25 12.06
N HIS A 46 20.67 -2.98 12.94
CA HIS A 46 20.59 -4.44 12.86
C HIS A 46 19.83 -4.93 11.63
N LEU A 47 18.75 -4.25 11.22
CA LEU A 47 18.01 -4.58 10.01
C LEU A 47 18.78 -4.23 8.73
N GLN A 48 19.63 -3.21 8.74
CA GLN A 48 20.57 -2.94 7.64
C GLN A 48 21.66 -4.02 7.54
N ASN A 49 22.08 -4.60 8.67
CA ASN A 49 23.03 -5.72 8.68
C ASN A 49 22.36 -7.07 8.33
N LEU A 50 21.03 -7.17 8.41
CA LEU A 50 20.27 -8.17 7.67
C LEU A 50 20.29 -7.80 6.18
N SER A 51 21.42 -8.05 5.53
CA SER A 51 21.39 -8.36 4.11
C SER A 51 20.51 -9.60 3.97
N PHE A 52 19.23 -9.41 3.63
CA PHE A 52 18.34 -10.48 3.20
C PHE A 52 18.88 -11.01 1.88
N ASN A 53 19.92 -11.83 1.95
CA ASN A 53 20.37 -12.62 0.83
C ASN A 53 19.37 -13.75 0.67
N LEU A 54 18.23 -13.43 0.06
CA LEU A 54 17.33 -14.41 -0.50
C LEU A 54 18.04 -14.97 -1.73
N ASP A 55 19.04 -15.83 -1.50
CA ASP A 55 19.59 -16.74 -2.50
C ASP A 55 18.48 -17.72 -2.85
N PHE A 56 17.54 -17.22 -3.67
CA PHE A 56 16.47 -18.01 -4.25
C PHE A 56 17.17 -19.00 -5.17
N THR A 57 17.26 -20.23 -4.68
CA THR A 57 17.73 -21.43 -5.37
C THR A 57 17.61 -21.27 -6.88
N ARG A 58 18.76 -21.09 -7.52
CA ARG A 58 18.95 -21.16 -8.95
C ARG A 58 18.50 -22.56 -9.39
N LEU A 59 17.24 -22.67 -9.82
CA LEU A 59 16.75 -23.86 -10.50
C LEU A 59 17.40 -23.86 -11.89
N ASP A 60 18.57 -24.48 -11.98
CA ASP A 60 19.21 -24.79 -13.26
C ASP A 60 18.36 -25.83 -14.00
N PHE A 61 17.35 -25.35 -14.71
CA PHE A 61 16.65 -26.16 -15.71
C PHE A 61 17.60 -26.38 -16.87
N SER A 62 18.25 -27.54 -16.91
CA SER A 62 18.89 -28.03 -18.13
C SER A 62 17.78 -28.41 -19.12
N PRO A 63 17.64 -27.74 -20.27
CA PRO A 63 16.70 -28.19 -21.28
C PRO A 63 17.22 -29.51 -21.83
N THR A 64 16.42 -30.58 -21.67
CA THR A 64 16.67 -31.82 -22.39
C THR A 64 16.42 -31.53 -23.87
N GLN A 65 17.49 -31.40 -24.66
CA GLN A 65 17.39 -31.28 -26.10
C GLN A 65 16.91 -32.62 -26.67
N SER A 66 15.61 -32.74 -26.97
CA SER A 66 15.12 -33.78 -27.87
C SER A 66 15.45 -33.39 -29.31
N LEU A 67 16.18 -34.25 -30.01
CA LEU A 67 16.45 -34.13 -31.45
C LEU A 67 15.14 -34.18 -32.25
N GLN A 68 14.61 -33.03 -32.64
CA GLN A 68 13.57 -32.94 -33.67
C GLN A 68 14.23 -32.90 -35.07
N PRO A 69 13.65 -33.57 -36.08
CA PRO A 69 14.13 -33.48 -37.46
C PRO A 69 13.96 -32.05 -38.02
N PRO A 70 14.80 -31.65 -39.00
CA PRO A 70 14.81 -30.28 -39.50
C PRO A 70 13.46 -29.91 -40.15
N PRO A 71 12.93 -28.70 -39.89
CA PRO A 71 11.71 -28.24 -40.54
C PRO A 71 11.97 -27.97 -42.04
N PRO A 72 10.93 -28.04 -42.90
CA PRO A 72 11.03 -27.71 -44.31
C PRO A 72 11.41 -26.24 -44.53
N ALA A 73 12.01 -25.96 -45.69
CA ALA A 73 12.56 -24.66 -46.08
C ALA A 73 11.67 -23.45 -45.74
N PRO A 74 12.27 -22.30 -45.35
CA PRO A 74 11.54 -21.15 -44.85
C PRO A 74 10.62 -20.55 -45.91
N GLN A 75 9.32 -20.64 -45.68
CA GLN A 75 8.36 -19.75 -46.33
C GLN A 75 8.63 -18.31 -45.87
N PRO A 76 8.31 -17.28 -46.69
CA PRO A 76 8.46 -15.89 -46.30
C PRO A 76 7.61 -15.64 -45.05
N ALA A 77 8.25 -15.54 -43.89
CA ALA A 77 7.56 -15.25 -42.65
C ALA A 77 6.85 -13.89 -42.80
N PRO A 78 5.57 -13.75 -42.37
CA PRO A 78 4.99 -12.43 -42.19
C PRO A 78 5.93 -11.59 -41.32
N PRO A 79 6.04 -10.27 -41.54
CA PRO A 79 7.03 -9.44 -40.85
C PRO A 79 6.94 -9.71 -39.36
N ALA A 80 8.00 -10.29 -38.80
CA ALA A 80 8.09 -10.54 -37.37
C ALA A 80 7.91 -9.19 -36.69
N ILE A 81 6.73 -8.96 -36.11
CA ILE A 81 6.47 -7.78 -35.30
C ILE A 81 7.43 -7.94 -34.12
N ARG A 82 8.56 -7.23 -34.19
CA ARG A 82 9.53 -7.19 -33.09
C ARG A 82 8.86 -6.38 -31.99
N VAL A 83 8.08 -7.06 -31.16
CA VAL A 83 7.54 -6.50 -29.92
C VAL A 83 8.76 -6.17 -29.06
N GLY A 84 9.11 -4.88 -29.00
CA GLY A 84 10.26 -4.41 -28.24
C GLY A 84 10.07 -4.69 -26.75
N LEU A 85 11.17 -4.76 -25.99
CA LEU A 85 11.16 -4.94 -24.54
C LEU A 85 10.22 -3.94 -23.83
N ALA A 86 10.15 -2.70 -24.33
CA ALA A 86 9.25 -1.68 -23.81
C ALA A 86 7.76 -2.05 -23.91
N GLU A 87 7.35 -2.72 -24.99
CA GLU A 87 5.96 -3.15 -25.20
C GLU A 87 5.62 -4.36 -24.31
N TYR A 88 6.57 -5.28 -24.11
CA TYR A 88 6.40 -6.40 -23.19
C TYR A 88 6.29 -5.93 -21.72
N LEU A 89 7.03 -4.89 -21.35
CA LEU A 89 7.03 -4.35 -19.99
C LEU A 89 5.85 -3.40 -19.73
N LYS A 90 5.10 -3.02 -20.77
CA LYS A 90 3.94 -2.14 -20.67
C LYS A 90 2.82 -2.86 -19.92
N PRO A 91 2.22 -2.26 -18.88
CA PRO A 91 1.10 -2.88 -18.19
C PRO A 91 -0.05 -3.08 -19.17
N ALA A 92 -0.45 -4.33 -19.39
CA ALA A 92 -1.67 -4.62 -20.11
C ALA A 92 -2.88 -4.11 -19.30
N PRO A 93 -3.99 -3.71 -19.96
CA PRO A 93 -5.24 -3.45 -19.25
C PRO A 93 -5.66 -4.74 -18.53
N VAL A 94 -5.48 -4.77 -17.22
CA VAL A 94 -5.85 -5.92 -16.38
C VAL A 94 -7.37 -5.87 -16.19
N THR A 95 -8.08 -6.73 -16.90
CA THR A 95 -9.47 -7.05 -16.58
C THR A 95 -9.50 -8.01 -15.39
N HIS A 96 -10.59 -7.97 -14.62
CA HIS A 96 -10.77 -8.79 -13.43
C HIS A 96 -11.07 -10.28 -13.74
N ASP A 97 -10.88 -10.73 -14.99
CA ASP A 97 -11.29 -12.05 -15.46
C ASP A 97 -10.19 -13.13 -15.32
N MET A 98 -9.08 -12.80 -14.67
CA MET A 98 -7.96 -13.73 -14.48
C MET A 98 -8.20 -14.73 -13.34
N GLU A 99 -7.69 -15.95 -13.50
CA GLU A 99 -7.64 -16.94 -12.42
C GLU A 99 -6.44 -16.72 -11.47
N ASP A 100 -6.54 -17.20 -10.23
CA ASP A 100 -5.53 -16.98 -9.18
C ASP A 100 -4.15 -17.50 -9.58
N ASP A 101 -4.08 -18.65 -10.26
CA ASP A 101 -2.82 -19.22 -10.77
C ASP A 101 -2.20 -18.32 -11.86
N GLU A 102 -3.02 -17.71 -12.72
CA GLU A 102 -2.56 -16.77 -13.73
C GLU A 102 -2.08 -15.46 -13.10
N LEU A 103 -2.78 -14.97 -12.06
CA LEU A 103 -2.37 -13.80 -11.29
C LEU A 103 -1.05 -14.05 -10.58
N LEU A 104 -0.88 -15.22 -9.95
CA LEU A 104 0.35 -15.63 -9.30
C LEU A 104 1.50 -15.73 -10.30
N TRP A 105 1.26 -16.38 -11.45
CA TRP A 105 2.25 -16.46 -12.53
C TRP A 105 2.66 -15.07 -13.02
N ARG A 106 1.70 -14.18 -13.28
CA ARG A 106 1.97 -12.79 -13.68
C ARG A 106 2.76 -12.01 -12.62
N ALA A 107 2.39 -12.15 -11.35
CA ALA A 107 3.11 -11.50 -10.25
C ALA A 107 4.57 -11.99 -10.16
N SER A 108 4.79 -13.28 -10.41
CA SER A 108 6.14 -13.88 -10.40
C SER A 108 7.03 -13.37 -11.55
N MET A 109 6.43 -13.01 -12.68
CA MET A 109 7.13 -12.44 -13.84
C MET A 109 7.33 -10.92 -13.77
N SER A 110 7.04 -10.29 -12.62
CA SER A 110 7.19 -8.84 -12.49
C SER A 110 8.67 -8.42 -12.65
N PRO A 111 8.97 -7.48 -13.56
CA PRO A 111 10.34 -7.08 -13.85
C PRO A 111 10.93 -6.33 -12.65
N ARG A 112 12.03 -6.83 -12.07
CA ARG A 112 12.79 -6.18 -10.99
C ARG A 112 13.80 -5.19 -11.58
N ILE A 113 13.32 -4.22 -12.34
CA ILE A 113 14.15 -3.18 -12.97
C ILE A 113 14.11 -1.88 -12.16
N ARG A 114 15.26 -1.20 -12.06
CA ARG A 114 15.38 0.08 -11.33
C ARG A 114 14.70 1.24 -12.06
N GLU A 115 14.73 1.20 -13.38
CA GLU A 115 14.20 2.23 -14.26
C GLU A 115 13.40 1.55 -15.38
N TYR A 116 12.20 2.07 -15.64
CA TYR A 116 11.33 1.56 -16.68
C TYR A 116 11.62 2.26 -18.00
N PRO A 117 11.50 1.59 -19.17
CA PRO A 117 11.72 2.20 -20.48
C PRO A 117 10.60 3.17 -20.90
N PHE A 118 9.76 3.57 -19.96
CA PHE A 118 8.66 4.51 -20.14
C PHE A 118 8.36 5.21 -18.81
N GLU A 119 7.83 6.42 -18.92
CA GLU A 119 7.41 7.22 -17.78
C GLU A 119 6.32 6.50 -16.98
N ARG A 120 6.65 6.17 -15.73
CA ARG A 120 5.69 5.65 -14.76
C ARG A 120 5.55 6.64 -13.63
N THR A 121 4.34 7.15 -13.42
CA THR A 121 4.04 7.87 -12.19
C THR A 121 3.99 6.88 -11.02
N PRO A 122 4.72 7.11 -9.93
CA PRO A 122 4.57 6.30 -8.72
C PRO A 122 3.14 6.46 -8.19
N LYS A 123 2.47 5.34 -7.93
CA LYS A 123 1.08 5.32 -7.44
C LYS A 123 0.99 4.64 -6.09
N VAL A 124 0.14 5.16 -5.21
CA VAL A 124 -0.18 4.53 -3.94
C VAL A 124 -1.43 3.65 -4.11
N ALA A 125 -1.34 2.39 -3.70
CA ALA A 125 -2.47 1.46 -3.73
C ALA A 125 -3.20 1.47 -2.37
N PHE A 126 -4.52 1.73 -2.41
CA PHE A 126 -5.41 1.68 -1.25
C PHE A 126 -6.31 0.46 -1.36
N LEU A 127 -6.26 -0.42 -0.36
CA LEU A 127 -7.11 -1.60 -0.24
C LEU A 127 -8.12 -1.39 0.88
N PHE A 128 -9.40 -1.39 0.55
CA PHE A 128 -10.50 -1.30 1.50
C PHE A 128 -11.11 -2.68 1.71
N LEU A 129 -10.94 -3.23 2.91
CA LEU A 129 -11.62 -4.45 3.34
C LEU A 129 -12.88 -4.05 4.13
N ALA A 130 -14.06 -4.24 3.55
CA ALA A 130 -15.33 -3.79 4.13
C ALA A 130 -16.32 -4.95 4.32
N LYS A 131 -17.24 -4.80 5.27
CA LYS A 131 -18.44 -5.66 5.37
C LYS A 131 -19.64 -4.84 4.89
N GLY A 132 -19.84 -4.77 3.57
CA GLY A 132 -20.83 -3.91 2.91
C GLY A 132 -20.20 -2.65 2.28
N PRO A 133 -20.82 -1.47 2.38
CA PRO A 133 -20.31 -0.23 1.77
C PRO A 133 -19.01 0.23 2.44
N VAL A 134 -18.18 0.97 1.68
CA VAL A 134 -16.90 1.48 2.19
C VAL A 134 -17.17 2.48 3.32
N PRO A 135 -16.65 2.26 4.55
CA PRO A 135 -16.88 3.18 5.64
C PRO A 135 -16.27 4.54 5.32
N LEU A 136 -17.00 5.61 5.62
CA LEU A 136 -16.59 6.99 5.36
C LEU A 136 -16.34 7.28 3.86
N ALA A 137 -17.02 6.59 2.94
CA ALA A 137 -16.86 6.82 1.49
C ALA A 137 -16.88 8.32 1.09
N PRO A 138 -17.79 9.19 1.60
CA PRO A 138 -17.78 10.61 1.25
C PRO A 138 -16.52 11.38 1.71
N LEU A 139 -15.85 10.92 2.77
CA LEU A 139 -14.59 11.50 3.22
C LEU A 139 -13.46 11.08 2.30
N TRP A 140 -13.41 9.79 1.95
CA TRP A 140 -12.42 9.26 1.02
C TRP A 140 -12.53 9.89 -0.36
N GLU A 141 -13.73 10.12 -0.87
CA GLU A 141 -13.93 10.85 -2.13
C GLU A 141 -13.30 12.24 -2.09
N LYS A 142 -13.47 12.97 -0.98
CA LYS A 142 -12.82 14.28 -0.80
C LYS A 142 -11.30 14.17 -0.70
N PHE A 143 -10.79 13.13 -0.04
CA PHE A 143 -9.36 12.87 0.08
C PHE A 143 -8.70 12.60 -1.28
N PHE A 144 -9.39 11.86 -2.14
CA PHE A 144 -8.89 11.46 -3.46
C PHE A 144 -9.12 12.49 -4.57
N LYS A 145 -9.97 13.49 -4.32
CA LYS A 145 -10.30 14.53 -5.29
C LYS A 145 -9.07 15.34 -5.69
N GLY A 146 -8.81 15.46 -6.99
CA GLY A 146 -7.67 16.22 -7.53
C GLY A 146 -6.33 15.50 -7.45
N GLN A 147 -6.33 14.21 -7.08
CA GLN A 147 -5.13 13.36 -7.06
C GLN A 147 -5.21 12.25 -8.12
N GLU A 148 -6.00 12.46 -9.17
CA GLU A 148 -6.25 11.45 -10.20
C GLU A 148 -4.93 11.01 -10.84
N GLY A 149 -4.70 9.69 -10.90
CA GLY A 149 -3.49 9.12 -11.48
C GLY A 149 -2.31 8.94 -10.52
N LEU A 150 -2.40 9.41 -9.27
CA LEU A 150 -1.38 9.18 -8.21
C LEU A 150 -1.76 8.05 -7.25
N TYR A 151 -2.95 7.47 -7.40
CA TYR A 151 -3.42 6.38 -6.58
C TYR A 151 -4.20 5.34 -7.38
N SER A 152 -4.38 4.17 -6.77
CA SER A 152 -5.31 3.12 -7.23
C SER A 152 -6.10 2.61 -6.03
N VAL A 153 -7.43 2.55 -6.17
CA VAL A 153 -8.32 2.05 -5.12
C VAL A 153 -8.79 0.64 -5.47
N TYR A 154 -8.77 -0.24 -4.48
CA TYR A 154 -9.30 -1.60 -4.55
C TYR A 154 -10.24 -1.82 -3.37
N VAL A 155 -11.43 -2.37 -3.63
CA VAL A 155 -12.44 -2.61 -2.60
C VAL A 155 -12.77 -4.10 -2.58
N HIS A 156 -12.66 -4.70 -1.41
CA HIS A 156 -13.09 -6.07 -1.17
C HIS A 156 -14.17 -6.06 -0.10
N SER A 157 -15.38 -6.51 -0.45
CA SER A 157 -16.53 -6.50 0.44
C SER A 157 -17.08 -7.92 0.66
N ASN A 158 -17.36 -8.28 1.91
CA ASN A 158 -18.09 -9.51 2.24
C ASN A 158 -19.34 -9.20 3.10
N PRO A 159 -20.57 -9.48 2.63
CA PRO A 159 -20.94 -10.10 1.35
C PRO A 159 -20.63 -9.21 0.14
N PRO A 160 -20.60 -9.75 -1.10
CA PRO A 160 -20.38 -8.96 -2.30
C PRO A 160 -21.47 -7.89 -2.41
N TRP A 161 -21.06 -6.63 -2.36
CA TRP A 161 -21.95 -5.48 -2.39
C TRP A 161 -22.01 -4.92 -3.80
N ASN A 162 -23.11 -5.21 -4.52
CA ASN A 162 -23.34 -4.78 -5.90
C ASN A 162 -24.19 -3.52 -5.99
N GLU A 163 -23.91 -2.52 -5.14
CA GLU A 163 -24.58 -1.22 -5.27
C GLU A 163 -23.95 -0.41 -6.40
N THR A 164 -24.81 0.16 -7.24
CA THR A 164 -24.43 1.05 -8.34
C THR A 164 -23.89 2.35 -7.76
N GLU A 165 -22.57 2.48 -7.76
CA GLU A 165 -21.90 3.74 -7.46
C GLU A 165 -22.05 4.69 -8.66
N PRO A 166 -22.19 6.01 -8.41
CA PRO A 166 -22.07 7.01 -9.46
C PRO A 166 -20.80 6.80 -10.29
N GLU A 167 -20.86 7.01 -11.60
CA GLU A 167 -19.67 6.87 -12.47
C GLU A 167 -18.52 7.79 -12.06
N ASP A 168 -18.84 8.93 -11.44
CA ASP A 168 -17.88 9.90 -10.91
C ASP A 168 -17.24 9.50 -9.57
N SER A 169 -17.71 8.41 -8.93
CA SER A 169 -17.16 7.98 -7.64
C SER A 169 -15.81 7.29 -7.82
N VAL A 170 -14.91 7.55 -6.88
CA VAL A 170 -13.58 6.93 -6.83
C VAL A 170 -13.65 5.41 -6.64
N PHE A 171 -14.76 4.91 -6.11
CA PHE A 171 -15.00 3.48 -5.87
C PHE A 171 -15.65 2.76 -7.06
N HIS A 172 -16.07 3.50 -8.10
CA HIS A 172 -16.73 2.93 -9.27
C HIS A 172 -15.81 1.92 -10.00
N GLY A 173 -16.32 0.70 -10.24
CA GLY A 173 -15.57 -0.37 -10.91
C GLY A 173 -14.31 -0.84 -10.18
N ARG A 174 -14.15 -0.52 -8.88
CA ARG A 174 -12.97 -0.88 -8.08
C ARG A 174 -13.18 -2.10 -7.17
N ARG A 175 -14.33 -2.76 -7.28
CA ARG A 175 -14.70 -3.91 -6.44
C ARG A 175 -14.08 -5.20 -6.99
N ILE A 176 -13.36 -5.91 -6.13
CA ILE A 176 -12.77 -7.21 -6.44
C ILE A 176 -13.63 -8.31 -5.78
N PRO A 177 -14.19 -9.25 -6.55
CA PRO A 177 -14.97 -10.35 -6.01
C PRO A 177 -14.10 -11.29 -5.17
N SER A 178 -14.66 -11.84 -4.08
CA SER A 178 -14.15 -13.05 -3.44
C SER A 178 -14.60 -14.26 -4.24
N LYS A 179 -13.67 -15.16 -4.62
CA LYS A 179 -14.02 -16.54 -4.97
C LYS A 179 -14.18 -17.38 -3.70
#